data_AF-A0A512NLU4-F1
#
_entry.id   AF-A0A512NLU4-F1
#
_cell.length_a   1.000
_cell.length_b   1.000
_cell.length_c   1.000
_cell.angle_alpha   90.00
_cell.angle_beta   90.00
_cell.angle_gamma   90.00
#
_symmetry.space_group_name_H-M   'P 1'
#
loop_
_entity.id
_entity.type
_entity.pdbx_description
1 polymer ?
#
loop_
_entity_poly.entity_id
_entity_poly.type
_entity_poly.pdbx_seq_one_letter_code
_entity_poly.pdbx_strand_id
1 'polypeptide(L)'
;MSDLISTSLGPQIQLVFDVQPNMPPAKIDPQQVEMAILNLSVNARDAMTKGGVLKVSALCETVHPGGHPSKLPPGRYISLSFADTGSGMDEATMAQATEPFFSTKTAGKGTGLGLSTVDGLASQLGGALVLSSSPGQGTVATLMFPVSSETPVVAASEVASKAEAPALGRILLVDDEALVRSSTAAMLIDLGYEVVEAESAEEALNRFDRDPLIDGVMTDNLMSGLTGLDLADAVRGKRRGIPVLLMSGLVDENAQKSGLLQLAKPFRQAQLASSVAALLRTSQDS
;
A
#
# COMPACT_ATOMS: atom_id res chain seq x y z
N MET A 1 -4.16 -1.03 -3.69
CA MET A 1 -5.10 -1.51 -2.64
C MET A 1 -5.86 -2.77 -3.06
N SER A 2 -6.37 -2.87 -4.29
CA SER A 2 -7.06 -4.08 -4.79
C SER A 2 -6.25 -5.37 -4.59
N ASP A 3 -4.94 -5.31 -4.84
CA ASP A 3 -4.05 -6.47 -4.85
C ASP A 3 -3.68 -6.94 -3.44
N LEU A 4 -3.65 -6.01 -2.48
CA LEU A 4 -3.49 -6.31 -1.06
C LEU A 4 -4.73 -6.99 -0.50
N ILE A 5 -5.92 -6.49 -0.85
CA ILE A 5 -7.19 -7.10 -0.46
C ILE A 5 -7.29 -8.50 -1.06
N SER A 6 -7.03 -8.67 -2.36
CA SER A 6 -7.12 -9.99 -3.02
C SER A 6 -6.16 -11.02 -2.41
N THR A 7 -4.93 -10.63 -2.10
CA THR A 7 -3.94 -11.50 -1.43
C THR A 7 -4.41 -11.92 -0.04
N SER A 8 -5.04 -11.00 0.71
CA SER A 8 -5.54 -11.29 2.05
C SER A 8 -6.73 -12.26 2.06
N LEU A 9 -7.56 -12.27 1.01
CA LEU A 9 -8.76 -13.10 0.90
C LEU A 9 -8.48 -14.52 0.41
N GLY A 10 -7.48 -14.69 -0.46
CA GLY A 10 -7.19 -15.97 -1.11
C GLY A 10 -8.14 -16.29 -2.28
N PRO A 11 -7.89 -17.39 -3.01
CA PRO A 11 -8.48 -17.64 -4.33
C PRO A 11 -9.97 -18.02 -4.32
N GLN A 12 -10.54 -18.32 -3.16
CA GLN A 12 -11.92 -18.82 -3.04
C GLN A 12 -12.96 -17.71 -2.84
N ILE A 13 -12.53 -16.46 -2.70
CA ILE A 13 -13.41 -15.32 -2.47
C ILE A 13 -13.33 -14.38 -3.67
N GLN A 14 -14.48 -14.09 -4.27
CA GLN A 14 -14.59 -13.11 -5.32
C GLN A 14 -14.63 -11.70 -4.73
N LEU A 15 -13.73 -10.83 -5.21
CA LEU A 15 -13.69 -9.43 -4.82
C LEU A 15 -14.41 -8.56 -5.86
N VAL A 16 -15.37 -7.75 -5.41
CA VAL A 16 -16.15 -6.84 -6.26
C VAL A 16 -16.00 -5.42 -5.75
N PHE A 17 -15.68 -4.47 -6.64
CA PHE A 17 -15.59 -3.05 -6.32
C PHE A 17 -16.77 -2.27 -6.88
N ASP A 18 -17.35 -1.40 -6.06
CA ASP A 18 -18.44 -0.49 -6.43
C ASP A 18 -18.18 0.90 -5.83
N VAL A 19 -17.31 1.65 -6.50
CA VAL A 19 -16.82 2.96 -6.04
C VAL A 19 -17.50 4.04 -6.87
N GLN A 20 -18.20 4.95 -6.19
CA GLN A 20 -18.82 6.11 -6.81
C GLN A 20 -17.73 6.96 -7.51
N PRO A 21 -17.94 7.40 -8.75
CA PRO A 21 -16.99 8.30 -9.41
C PRO A 21 -17.01 9.67 -8.72
N ASN A 22 -15.89 10.41 -8.81
CA ASN A 22 -15.74 11.78 -8.28
C ASN A 22 -15.99 11.91 -6.76
N MET A 23 -15.46 10.96 -5.99
CA MET A 23 -15.51 11.03 -4.53
C MET A 23 -14.82 12.29 -4.00
N PRO A 24 -15.43 13.00 -3.04
CA PRO A 24 -14.79 14.13 -2.39
C PRO A 24 -13.58 13.66 -1.55
N PRO A 25 -12.67 14.56 -1.17
CA PRO A 25 -11.55 14.19 -0.32
C PRO A 25 -12.01 13.89 1.11
N ALA A 26 -11.24 13.05 1.80
CA ALA A 26 -11.31 12.90 3.25
C ALA A 26 -9.95 13.18 3.86
N LYS A 27 -9.96 13.69 5.09
CA LYS A 27 -8.76 13.90 5.90
C LYS A 27 -8.49 12.63 6.71
N ILE A 28 -7.65 11.76 6.18
CA ILE A 28 -7.32 10.46 6.76
C ILE A 28 -5.80 10.28 6.85
N ASP A 29 -5.35 9.39 7.73
CA ASP A 29 -4.01 8.81 7.65
C ASP A 29 -4.09 7.55 6.73
N PRO A 30 -3.45 7.57 5.55
CA PRO A 30 -3.52 6.45 4.59
C PRO A 30 -3.07 5.12 5.19
N GLN A 31 -2.04 5.12 6.04
CA GLN A 31 -1.50 3.88 6.63
C GLN A 31 -2.49 3.27 7.62
N GLN A 32 -3.15 4.11 8.44
CA GLN A 32 -4.14 3.63 9.40
C GLN A 32 -5.40 3.10 8.69
N VAL A 33 -5.85 3.78 7.63
CA VAL A 33 -6.99 3.33 6.83
C VAL A 33 -6.66 2.03 6.10
N GLU A 34 -5.47 1.88 5.54
CA GLU A 34 -5.01 0.64 4.93
C GLU A 34 -5.04 -0.54 5.92
N MET A 35 -4.54 -0.33 7.14
CA MET A 35 -4.61 -1.34 8.20
C MET A 35 -6.05 -1.70 8.57
N ALA A 36 -6.96 -0.72 8.59
CA ALA A 36 -8.38 -0.97 8.83
C ALA A 36 -9.03 -1.79 7.70
N ILE A 37 -8.71 -1.47 6.44
CA ILE A 37 -9.16 -2.22 5.26
C ILE A 37 -8.68 -3.67 5.33
N LEU A 38 -7.43 -3.92 5.71
CA LEU A 38 -6.89 -5.26 5.86
C LEU A 38 -7.59 -6.03 7.00
N ASN A 39 -7.82 -5.39 8.14
CA ASN A 39 -8.55 -6.00 9.25
C ASN A 39 -9.97 -6.42 8.84
N LEU A 40 -10.69 -5.57 8.11
CA LEU A 40 -12.02 -5.88 7.60
C LEU A 40 -11.99 -7.01 6.57
N SER A 41 -10.99 -7.01 5.68
CA SER A 41 -10.82 -8.04 4.64
C SER A 41 -10.49 -9.41 5.24
N VAL A 42 -9.61 -9.46 6.26
CA VAL A 42 -9.29 -10.69 6.99
C VAL A 42 -10.51 -11.21 7.76
N ASN A 43 -11.28 -10.33 8.40
CA ASN A 43 -12.51 -10.73 9.08
C ASN A 43 -13.56 -11.30 8.11
N ALA A 44 -13.73 -10.67 6.95
CA ALA A 44 -14.59 -11.17 5.87
C ALA A 44 -14.15 -12.55 5.38
N ARG A 45 -12.85 -12.76 5.13
CA ARG A 45 -12.31 -14.07 4.76
C ARG A 45 -12.63 -15.14 5.80
N ASP A 46 -12.34 -14.84 7.06
CA ASP A 46 -12.50 -15.82 8.13
C ASP A 46 -13.98 -16.19 8.34
N ALA A 47 -14.91 -15.30 7.99
CA ALA A 47 -16.36 -15.57 7.95
C ALA A 47 -16.80 -16.41 6.72
N MET A 48 -16.01 -16.41 5.63
CA MET A 48 -16.30 -17.07 4.35
C MET A 48 -15.47 -18.35 4.14
N THR A 49 -15.57 -19.30 5.08
CA THR A 49 -14.80 -20.56 5.07
C THR A 49 -15.01 -21.47 3.85
N LYS A 50 -16.11 -21.28 3.10
CA LYS A 50 -16.43 -22.05 1.88
C LYS A 50 -16.27 -21.22 0.59
N GLY A 51 -15.61 -20.07 0.69
CA GLY A 51 -15.65 -19.05 -0.35
C GLY A 51 -16.89 -18.16 -0.27
N GLY A 52 -16.97 -17.18 -1.16
CA GLY A 52 -18.05 -16.20 -1.15
C GLY A 52 -17.70 -14.95 -1.95
N VAL A 53 -18.44 -13.88 -1.72
CA VAL A 53 -18.20 -12.57 -2.35
C VAL A 53 -17.89 -11.55 -1.25
N LEU A 54 -16.79 -10.82 -1.40
CA LEU A 54 -16.57 -9.57 -0.69
C LEU A 54 -16.83 -8.41 -1.66
N LYS A 55 -17.88 -7.63 -1.39
CA LYS A 55 -18.15 -6.38 -2.10
C LYS A 55 -17.59 -5.21 -1.30
N VAL A 56 -16.66 -4.46 -1.90
CA VAL A 56 -16.12 -3.21 -1.37
C VAL A 56 -16.79 -2.06 -2.10
N SER A 57 -17.54 -1.24 -1.38
CA SER A 57 -18.24 -0.08 -1.95
C SER A 57 -17.77 1.21 -1.32
N ALA A 58 -17.70 2.28 -2.09
CA ALA A 58 -17.39 3.61 -1.55
C ALA A 58 -18.33 4.66 -2.15
N LEU A 59 -18.99 5.43 -1.29
CA LEU A 59 -19.93 6.48 -1.70
C LEU A 59 -19.86 7.69 -0.78
N CYS A 60 -20.32 8.83 -1.26
CA CYS A 60 -20.51 10.02 -0.43
C CYS A 60 -21.99 10.16 -0.08
N GLU A 61 -22.32 10.13 1.20
CA GLU A 61 -23.67 10.32 1.71
C GLU A 61 -23.80 11.52 2.64
N THR A 62 -25.04 11.97 2.82
CA THR A 62 -25.37 13.05 3.76
C THR A 62 -26.11 12.47 4.95
N VAL A 63 -25.51 12.60 6.14
CA VAL A 63 -26.16 12.28 7.40
C VAL A 63 -27.08 13.44 7.76
N HIS A 64 -28.38 13.15 7.86
CA HIS A 64 -29.40 14.14 8.21
C HIS A 64 -29.61 14.22 9.74
N PRO A 65 -30.11 15.37 10.26
CA PRO A 65 -30.55 15.46 11.65
C PRO A 65 -31.73 14.51 11.88
N GLY A 66 -31.60 13.59 12.84
CA GLY A 66 -32.67 12.61 13.10
C GLY A 66 -32.22 11.21 13.54
N GLY A 67 -30.94 10.99 13.84
CA GLY A 67 -30.46 9.73 14.43
C GLY A 67 -30.07 8.70 13.38
N HIS A 68 -28.92 8.92 12.74
CA HIS A 68 -28.21 7.83 12.08
C HIS A 68 -27.78 6.80 13.15
N PRO A 69 -27.78 5.48 12.87
CA PRO A 69 -27.38 4.45 13.84
C PRO A 69 -26.02 4.71 14.51
N SER A 70 -25.14 5.43 13.82
CA SER A 70 -23.79 5.79 14.27
C SER A 70 -23.69 7.01 15.20
N LYS A 71 -24.80 7.70 15.52
CA LYS A 71 -24.82 8.95 16.33
C LYS A 71 -23.91 10.07 15.78
N LEU A 72 -23.55 10.02 14.51
CA LEU A 72 -22.75 11.06 13.86
C LEU A 72 -23.51 12.40 13.78
N PRO A 73 -22.81 13.54 13.89
CA PRO A 73 -23.43 14.83 13.63
C PRO A 73 -23.89 14.94 12.17
N PRO A 74 -24.91 15.76 11.88
CA PRO A 74 -25.34 15.99 10.51
C PRO A 74 -24.20 16.55 9.65
N GLY A 75 -24.04 16.03 8.43
CA GLY A 75 -22.93 16.42 7.57
C GLY A 75 -22.75 15.48 6.38
N ARG A 76 -21.73 15.75 5.58
CA ARG A 76 -21.32 14.87 4.47
C ARG A 76 -20.25 13.91 4.95
N TYR A 77 -20.44 12.64 4.63
CA TYR A 77 -19.53 11.57 4.99
C TYR A 77 -19.13 10.78 3.75
N ILE A 78 -17.92 10.27 3.76
CA ILE A 78 -17.48 9.18 2.90
C ILE A 78 -17.76 7.89 3.65
N SER A 79 -18.46 6.99 2.99
CA SER A 79 -18.80 5.67 3.50
C SER A 79 -18.07 4.62 2.68
N LEU A 80 -17.20 3.87 3.35
CA LEU A 80 -16.45 2.76 2.80
C LEU A 80 -17.00 1.46 3.40
N SER A 81 -17.74 0.70 2.61
CA SER A 81 -18.46 -0.51 3.04
C SER A 81 -17.79 -1.78 2.55
N PHE A 82 -17.66 -2.75 3.45
CA PHE A 82 -17.21 -4.11 3.20
C PHE A 82 -18.36 -5.07 3.48
N ALA A 83 -18.94 -5.65 2.43
CA ALA A 83 -20.05 -6.59 2.53
C ALA A 83 -19.59 -8.00 2.14
N ASP A 84 -19.49 -8.89 3.11
CA ASP A 84 -19.21 -10.31 2.89
C ASP A 84 -20.49 -11.14 2.86
N THR A 85 -20.44 -12.28 2.18
CA THR A 85 -21.52 -13.29 2.15
C THR A 85 -21.23 -14.47 3.09
N GLY A 86 -20.51 -14.21 4.19
CA GLY A 86 -20.05 -15.23 5.13
C GLY A 86 -21.12 -15.69 6.11
N SER A 87 -20.68 -16.27 7.23
CA SER A 87 -21.57 -16.82 8.25
C SER A 87 -22.43 -15.79 8.97
N GLY A 88 -22.05 -14.51 8.94
CA GLY A 88 -22.67 -13.45 9.73
C GLY A 88 -22.51 -13.66 11.25
N MET A 89 -23.13 -12.76 12.01
CA MET A 89 -23.15 -12.72 13.47
C MET A 89 -24.59 -12.63 13.98
N ASP A 90 -24.87 -13.24 15.13
CA ASP A 90 -26.11 -13.01 15.86
C ASP A 90 -26.08 -11.66 16.62
N GLU A 91 -27.22 -11.25 17.16
CA GLU A 91 -27.35 -9.95 17.85
C GLU A 91 -26.41 -9.83 19.05
N ALA A 92 -26.23 -10.90 19.82
CA ALA A 92 -25.34 -10.92 20.97
C ALA A 92 -23.87 -10.75 20.57
N THR A 93 -23.43 -11.46 19.53
CA THR A 93 -22.07 -11.35 18.98
C THR A 93 -21.84 -9.97 18.38
N MET A 94 -22.82 -9.44 17.63
CA MET A 94 -22.72 -8.13 17.01
C MET A 94 -22.59 -7.01 18.04
N ALA A 95 -23.33 -7.09 19.15
CA ALA A 95 -23.27 -6.11 20.24
C ALA A 95 -21.89 -6.06 20.93
N GLN A 96 -21.13 -7.16 20.87
CA GLN A 96 -19.79 -7.26 21.46
C GLN A 96 -18.66 -7.21 20.42
N ALA A 97 -18.99 -7.17 19.13
CA ALA A 97 -18.03 -7.34 18.04
C ALA A 97 -16.93 -6.25 18.01
N THR A 98 -17.23 -5.06 18.53
CA THR A 98 -16.29 -3.93 18.63
C THR A 98 -15.60 -3.85 19.99
N GLU A 99 -15.92 -4.73 20.94
CA GLU A 99 -15.27 -4.77 22.26
C GLU A 99 -13.83 -5.29 22.13
N PRO A 100 -12.84 -4.65 22.80
CA PRO A 100 -11.47 -5.13 22.78
C PRO A 100 -11.34 -6.58 23.26
N PHE A 101 -10.55 -7.38 22.54
CA PHE A 101 -10.27 -8.79 22.81
C PHE A 101 -11.46 -9.75 22.62
N PHE A 102 -12.63 -9.25 22.21
CA PHE A 102 -13.75 -10.12 21.86
C PHE A 102 -13.46 -10.88 20.56
N SER A 103 -13.61 -12.20 20.59
CA SER A 103 -13.39 -13.06 19.42
C SER A 103 -14.23 -14.32 19.52
N THR A 104 -14.94 -14.65 18.45
CA THR A 104 -15.65 -15.93 18.28
C THR A 104 -14.74 -17.04 17.75
N LYS A 105 -13.48 -16.73 17.43
CA LYS A 105 -12.47 -17.67 16.90
C LYS A 105 -11.85 -18.49 18.04
N THR A 106 -11.43 -19.73 17.73
CA THR A 106 -10.71 -20.59 18.68
C THR A 106 -9.42 -19.93 19.21
N ALA A 107 -9.07 -20.23 20.46
CA ALA A 107 -7.92 -19.64 21.15
C ALA A 107 -6.64 -19.77 20.28
N GLY A 108 -6.00 -18.63 19.98
CA GLY A 108 -4.79 -18.54 19.16
C GLY A 108 -5.02 -18.28 17.67
N LYS A 109 -6.26 -18.28 17.15
CA LYS A 109 -6.57 -17.96 15.74
C LYS A 109 -7.17 -16.57 15.51
N GLY A 110 -7.36 -15.79 16.57
CA GLY A 110 -7.84 -14.41 16.49
C GLY A 110 -7.39 -13.62 17.70
N THR A 111 -6.88 -12.41 17.48
CA THR A 111 -6.46 -11.50 18.55
C THR A 111 -7.64 -10.79 19.22
N GLY A 112 -8.83 -10.82 18.60
CA GLY A 112 -10.01 -10.07 19.04
C GLY A 112 -9.85 -8.55 18.99
N LEU A 113 -8.82 -8.06 18.28
CA LEU A 113 -8.50 -6.63 18.18
C LEU A 113 -8.92 -6.00 16.85
N GLY A 114 -9.32 -6.81 15.86
CA GLY A 114 -9.52 -6.32 14.50
C GLY A 114 -10.60 -5.23 14.40
N LEU A 115 -11.83 -5.55 14.82
CA LEU A 115 -12.96 -4.61 14.74
C LEU A 115 -12.86 -3.47 15.76
N SER A 116 -12.33 -3.72 16.95
CA SER A 116 -12.13 -2.68 17.98
C SER A 116 -11.09 -1.64 17.56
N THR A 117 -10.02 -2.05 16.89
CA THR A 117 -9.01 -1.13 16.33
C THR A 117 -9.61 -0.29 15.20
N VAL A 118 -10.45 -0.90 14.36
CA VAL A 118 -11.15 -0.22 13.26
C VAL A 118 -12.17 0.80 13.80
N ASP A 119 -12.92 0.46 14.84
CA ASP A 119 -13.86 1.36 15.51
C ASP A 119 -13.14 2.55 16.19
N GLY A 120 -12.01 2.27 16.86
CA GLY A 120 -11.15 3.30 17.45
C GLY A 120 -10.61 4.28 16.41
N LEU A 121 -10.14 3.78 15.26
CA LEU A 121 -9.70 4.62 14.13
C LEU A 121 -10.85 5.50 13.62
N ALA A 122 -12.03 4.91 13.38
CA ALA A 122 -13.18 5.66 12.88
C ALA A 122 -13.53 6.81 13.82
N SER A 123 -13.54 6.54 15.13
CA SER A 123 -13.78 7.55 16.17
C SER A 123 -12.72 8.66 16.18
N GLN A 124 -11.44 8.31 16.04
CA GLN A 124 -10.33 9.29 15.98
C GLN A 124 -10.42 10.21 14.77
N LEU A 125 -10.94 9.71 13.65
CA LEU A 125 -11.17 10.49 12.43
C LEU A 125 -12.46 11.32 12.46
N GLY A 126 -13.17 11.39 13.61
CA GLY A 126 -14.47 12.07 13.71
C GLY A 126 -15.59 11.37 12.95
N GLY A 127 -15.38 10.08 12.67
CA GLY A 127 -16.26 9.18 11.95
C GLY A 127 -16.86 8.10 12.85
N ALA A 128 -17.33 7.02 12.24
CA ALA A 128 -17.90 5.88 12.96
C ALA A 128 -17.78 4.58 12.16
N LEU A 129 -17.69 3.45 12.85
CA LEU A 129 -17.90 2.14 12.27
C LEU A 129 -19.36 1.73 12.47
N VAL A 130 -20.04 1.34 11.38
CA VAL A 130 -21.40 0.81 11.41
C VAL A 130 -21.36 -0.64 10.98
N LEU A 131 -21.86 -1.52 11.84
CA LEU A 131 -21.97 -2.95 11.57
C LEU A 131 -23.43 -3.33 11.38
N SER A 132 -23.70 -4.12 10.35
CA SER A 132 -24.97 -4.80 10.13
C SER A 132 -24.66 -6.25 9.77
N SER A 133 -25.18 -7.20 10.53
CA SER A 133 -24.93 -8.62 10.31
C SER A 133 -26.15 -9.45 10.67
N SER A 134 -26.31 -10.60 10.03
CA SER A 134 -27.33 -11.58 10.41
C SER A 134 -26.82 -12.99 10.13
N PRO A 135 -27.16 -13.99 10.96
CA PRO A 135 -26.69 -15.36 10.77
C PRO A 135 -27.05 -15.89 9.37
N GLY A 136 -26.05 -16.37 8.64
CA GLY A 136 -26.16 -16.92 7.29
C GLY A 136 -26.35 -15.89 6.16
N GLN A 137 -26.40 -14.59 6.47
CA GLN A 137 -26.53 -13.51 5.47
C GLN A 137 -25.23 -12.72 5.27
N GLY A 138 -24.19 -13.01 6.06
CA GLY A 138 -22.92 -12.28 6.04
C GLY A 138 -22.92 -11.02 6.89
N THR A 139 -21.89 -10.20 6.72
CA THR A 139 -21.69 -8.95 7.47
C THR A 139 -21.41 -7.79 6.53
N VAL A 140 -21.97 -6.63 6.86
CA VAL A 140 -21.65 -5.35 6.26
C VAL A 140 -20.99 -4.47 7.32
N ALA A 141 -19.71 -4.15 7.12
CA ALA A 141 -18.97 -3.21 7.92
C ALA A 141 -18.73 -1.92 7.15
N THR A 142 -19.24 -0.80 7.64
CA THR A 142 -19.15 0.50 6.98
C THR A 142 -18.34 1.46 7.83
N LEU A 143 -17.18 1.87 7.30
CA LEU A 143 -16.38 2.95 7.84
C LEU A 143 -16.87 4.27 7.29
N MET A 144 -17.35 5.14 8.17
CA MET A 144 -17.78 6.48 7.84
C MET A 144 -16.76 7.48 8.34
N PHE A 145 -16.36 8.45 7.53
CA PHE A 145 -15.52 9.57 7.96
C PHE A 145 -15.94 10.87 7.26
N PRO A 146 -15.80 12.02 7.93
CA PRO A 146 -16.29 13.30 7.42
C PRO A 146 -15.58 13.68 6.12
N VAL A 147 -16.35 14.23 5.18
CA VAL A 147 -15.78 14.86 3.98
C VAL A 147 -14.92 16.04 4.41
N SER A 148 -13.71 16.12 3.86
CA SER A 148 -12.84 17.27 4.11
C SER A 148 -13.37 18.49 3.36
N SER A 149 -13.44 19.62 4.06
CA SER A 149 -13.62 20.94 3.45
C SER A 149 -12.31 21.50 2.89
N GLU A 150 -11.17 20.87 3.19
CA GLU A 150 -9.92 21.16 2.50
C GLU A 150 -10.06 20.58 1.09
N THR A 151 -9.95 21.46 0.07
CA THR A 151 -9.80 21.04 -1.33
C THR A 151 -8.75 19.93 -1.34
N PRO A 152 -8.99 18.80 -2.02
CA PRO A 152 -7.92 17.84 -2.19
C PRO A 152 -6.78 18.62 -2.80
N VAL A 153 -5.57 18.46 -2.25
CA VAL A 153 -4.42 18.55 -3.14
C VAL A 153 -4.63 17.36 -4.06
N VAL A 154 -5.38 17.59 -5.14
CA VAL A 154 -5.60 16.60 -6.17
C VAL A 154 -4.21 16.35 -6.70
N ALA A 155 -3.59 15.25 -6.25
CA ALA A 155 -2.61 14.57 -7.07
C ALA A 155 -3.41 14.04 -8.26
N ALA A 156 -3.72 14.95 -9.19
CA ALA A 156 -4.09 14.59 -10.52
C ALA A 156 -2.91 13.77 -11.02
N SER A 157 -3.17 12.49 -11.23
CA SER A 157 -2.41 11.74 -12.22
C SER A 157 -2.73 12.37 -13.57
N GLU A 158 -2.08 13.50 -13.85
CA GLU A 158 -1.84 14.00 -15.17
C GLU A 158 -0.42 14.50 -15.21
N VAL A 159 0.29 13.97 -16.19
CA VAL A 159 1.65 14.27 -16.59
C VAL A 159 1.74 15.77 -16.90
N ALA A 160 2.07 16.57 -15.90
CA ALA A 160 2.44 17.98 -16.09
C ALA A 160 3.36 18.44 -14.97
N SER A 161 4.66 18.36 -15.26
CA SER A 161 5.77 19.17 -14.73
C SER A 161 5.48 19.93 -13.43
N LYS A 162 5.86 19.32 -12.32
CA LYS A 162 6.02 20.01 -11.04
C LYS A 162 7.32 20.82 -11.10
N ALA A 163 7.28 22.05 -11.58
CA ALA A 163 8.34 23.00 -11.27
C ALA A 163 8.19 23.43 -9.79
N GLU A 164 9.17 23.36 -8.90
CA GLU A 164 10.45 22.63 -8.82
C GLU A 164 10.91 22.92 -7.38
N ALA A 165 10.65 22.00 -6.44
CA ALA A 165 11.77 21.68 -5.56
C ALA A 165 12.64 20.77 -6.43
N PRO A 166 13.94 21.04 -6.59
CA PRO A 166 14.79 20.15 -7.38
C PRO A 166 14.59 18.73 -6.86
N ALA A 167 14.22 17.79 -7.74
CA ALA A 167 14.23 16.39 -7.38
C ALA A 167 15.60 16.07 -6.78
N LEU A 168 15.64 15.30 -5.69
CA LEU A 168 16.91 14.97 -5.06
C LEU A 168 17.82 14.12 -5.98
N GLY A 169 17.21 13.53 -7.00
CA GLY A 169 17.84 12.79 -8.10
C GLY A 169 16.81 11.90 -8.79
N ARG A 170 17.23 11.26 -9.87
CA ARG A 170 16.44 10.32 -10.66
C ARG A 170 17.05 8.91 -10.59
N ILE A 171 16.28 7.96 -10.10
CA ILE A 171 16.72 6.59 -9.83
C ILE A 171 16.05 5.62 -10.82
N LEU A 172 16.84 4.81 -11.51
CA LEU A 172 16.36 3.64 -12.25
C LEU A 172 16.20 2.47 -11.28
N LEU A 173 14.97 2.03 -11.05
CA LEU A 173 14.63 0.91 -10.18
C LEU A 173 14.29 -0.33 -10.99
N VAL A 174 15.00 -1.43 -10.73
CA VAL A 174 14.86 -2.69 -11.46
C VAL A 174 14.59 -3.83 -10.50
N ASP A 175 13.48 -4.52 -10.72
CA ASP A 175 13.04 -5.65 -9.89
C ASP A 175 11.99 -6.42 -10.70
N ASP A 176 12.09 -7.74 -10.83
CA ASP A 176 11.13 -8.54 -11.62
C ASP A 176 9.85 -8.85 -10.85
N GLU A 177 9.84 -8.70 -9.53
CA GLU A 177 8.66 -8.79 -8.68
C GLU A 177 7.91 -7.45 -8.65
N ALA A 178 6.79 -7.36 -9.40
CA ALA A 178 6.00 -6.14 -9.52
C ALA A 178 5.59 -5.51 -8.18
N LEU A 179 5.30 -6.32 -7.16
CA LEU A 179 4.92 -5.84 -5.83
C LEU A 179 6.11 -5.18 -5.10
N VAL A 180 7.30 -5.78 -5.19
CA VAL A 180 8.51 -5.24 -4.56
C VAL A 180 8.97 -3.98 -5.29
N ARG A 181 8.89 -3.98 -6.63
CA ARG A 181 9.16 -2.83 -7.48
C ARG A 181 8.26 -1.65 -7.13
N SER A 182 6.95 -1.83 -7.13
CA SER A 182 5.98 -0.77 -6.85
C SER A 182 6.12 -0.21 -5.42
N SER A 183 6.32 -1.09 -4.43
CA SER A 183 6.55 -0.69 -3.04
C SER A 183 7.83 0.14 -2.88
N THR A 184 8.93 -0.30 -3.50
CA THR A 184 10.21 0.43 -3.45
C THR A 184 10.14 1.76 -4.20
N ALA A 185 9.44 1.80 -5.35
CA ALA A 185 9.19 3.03 -6.10
C ALA A 185 8.41 4.06 -5.26
N ALA A 186 7.34 3.64 -4.59
CA ALA A 186 6.56 4.52 -3.71
C ALA A 186 7.43 5.12 -2.59
N MET A 187 8.27 4.30 -1.94
CA MET A 187 9.18 4.80 -0.91
C MET A 187 10.20 5.82 -1.45
N LEU A 188 10.73 5.62 -2.67
CA LEU A 188 11.67 6.56 -3.31
C LEU A 188 10.99 7.89 -3.68
N ILE A 189 9.76 7.82 -4.20
CA ILE A 189 8.95 9.00 -4.53
C ILE A 189 8.66 9.82 -3.26
N ASP A 190 8.26 9.16 -2.17
CA ASP A 190 8.03 9.79 -0.87
C ASP A 190 9.29 10.46 -0.30
N LEU A 191 10.47 9.93 -0.65
CA LEU A 191 11.77 10.50 -0.30
C LEU A 191 12.19 11.67 -1.21
N GLY A 192 11.43 11.98 -2.27
CA GLY A 192 11.68 13.11 -3.17
C GLY A 192 12.53 12.79 -4.41
N TYR A 193 12.66 11.52 -4.77
CA TYR A 193 13.33 11.08 -6.00
C TYR A 193 12.34 10.89 -7.14
N GLU A 194 12.80 11.13 -8.37
CA GLU A 194 12.11 10.62 -9.56
C GLU A 194 12.48 9.16 -9.78
N VAL A 195 11.51 8.31 -10.11
CA VAL A 195 11.74 6.87 -10.29
C VAL A 195 11.41 6.47 -11.72
N VAL A 196 12.36 5.80 -12.36
CA VAL A 196 12.16 5.09 -13.62
C VAL A 196 12.12 3.60 -13.29
N GLU A 197 10.96 2.98 -13.39
CA GLU A 197 10.83 1.53 -13.12
C GLU A 197 11.20 0.69 -14.34
N ALA A 198 11.74 -0.50 -14.13
CA ALA A 198 11.94 -1.54 -15.15
C ALA A 198 11.71 -2.93 -14.54
N GLU A 199 11.10 -3.84 -15.29
CA GLU A 199 10.79 -5.19 -14.81
C GLU A 199 11.87 -6.22 -15.14
N SER A 200 12.85 -5.85 -15.99
CA SER A 200 13.99 -6.70 -16.31
C SER A 200 15.24 -5.86 -16.58
N ALA A 201 16.41 -6.51 -16.54
CA ALA A 201 17.67 -5.87 -16.87
C ALA A 201 17.73 -5.35 -18.32
N GLU A 202 17.11 -6.05 -19.27
CA GLU A 202 17.04 -5.63 -20.67
C GLU A 202 16.19 -4.37 -20.83
N GLU A 203 15.04 -4.32 -20.16
CA GLU A 203 14.23 -3.10 -20.13
C GLU A 203 14.98 -1.96 -19.46
N ALA A 204 15.67 -2.24 -18.34
CA ALA A 204 16.47 -1.27 -17.62
C ALA A 204 17.56 -0.66 -18.50
N LEU A 205 18.31 -1.47 -19.25
CA LEU A 205 19.33 -1.00 -20.18
C LEU A 205 18.74 -0.12 -21.29
N ASN A 206 17.58 -0.49 -21.84
CA ASN A 206 16.91 0.29 -22.87
C ASN A 206 16.44 1.66 -22.33
N ARG A 207 15.90 1.70 -21.11
CA ARG A 207 15.49 2.95 -20.45
C ARG A 207 16.71 3.80 -20.09
N PHE A 208 17.77 3.17 -19.58
CA PHE A 208 19.03 3.82 -19.21
C PHE A 208 19.71 4.52 -20.39
N ASP A 209 19.65 3.94 -21.60
CA ASP A 209 20.22 4.53 -22.81
C ASP A 209 19.42 5.74 -23.32
N ARG A 210 18.11 5.74 -23.09
CA ARG A 210 17.20 6.78 -23.55
C ARG A 210 17.12 7.97 -22.60
N ASP A 211 17.53 7.78 -21.35
CA ASP A 211 17.36 8.74 -20.28
C ASP A 211 18.70 9.13 -19.64
N PRO A 212 19.31 10.24 -20.13
CA PRO A 212 20.59 10.71 -19.62
C PRO A 212 20.48 11.33 -18.22
N LEU A 213 19.26 11.58 -17.71
CA LEU A 213 19.04 12.22 -16.40
C LEU A 213 19.08 11.23 -15.24
N ILE A 214 19.18 9.93 -15.48
CA ILE A 214 19.30 8.94 -14.41
C ILE A 214 20.62 9.15 -13.66
N ASP A 215 20.51 9.42 -12.35
CA ASP A 215 21.60 9.70 -11.43
C ASP A 215 22.10 8.46 -10.69
N GLY A 216 21.29 7.39 -10.65
CA GLY A 216 21.68 6.14 -10.00
C GLY A 216 20.80 4.96 -10.39
N VAL A 217 21.33 3.75 -10.22
CA VAL A 217 20.61 2.51 -10.51
C VAL A 217 20.44 1.69 -9.24
N MET A 218 19.22 1.23 -8.99
CA MET A 218 18.86 0.29 -7.96
C MET A 218 18.35 -0.98 -8.63
N THR A 219 18.94 -2.13 -8.34
CA THR A 219 18.54 -3.39 -8.98
C THR A 219 18.48 -4.54 -7.99
N ASP A 220 17.50 -5.42 -8.13
CA ASP A 220 17.57 -6.74 -7.50
C ASP A 220 18.74 -7.52 -8.10
N ASN A 221 19.39 -8.33 -7.26
CA ASN A 221 20.44 -9.25 -7.68
C ASN A 221 19.86 -10.49 -8.38
N LEU A 222 18.74 -11.02 -7.86
CA LEU A 222 18.14 -12.26 -8.33
C LEU A 222 16.96 -11.94 -9.26
N MET A 223 17.26 -11.77 -10.55
CA MET A 223 16.25 -11.55 -11.59
C MET A 223 16.31 -12.67 -12.62
N SER A 224 15.19 -12.93 -13.30
CA SER A 224 15.20 -13.78 -14.50
C SER A 224 16.00 -13.14 -15.65
N GLY A 225 16.97 -13.89 -16.20
CA GLY A 225 17.84 -13.38 -17.27
C GLY A 225 19.19 -12.87 -16.75
N LEU A 226 19.52 -11.62 -17.05
CA LEU A 226 20.75 -10.99 -16.54
C LEU A 226 20.60 -10.67 -15.04
N THR A 227 21.66 -10.94 -14.27
CA THR A 227 21.66 -10.65 -12.84
C THR A 227 21.79 -9.15 -12.58
N GLY A 228 21.45 -8.71 -11.37
CA GLY A 228 21.69 -7.31 -10.96
C GLY A 228 23.16 -6.91 -11.06
N LEU A 229 24.08 -7.87 -10.84
CA LEU A 229 25.51 -7.65 -10.99
C LEU A 229 25.90 -7.44 -12.45
N ASP A 230 25.38 -8.25 -13.37
CA ASP A 230 25.61 -8.09 -14.82
C ASP A 230 25.07 -6.75 -15.31
N LEU A 231 23.89 -6.35 -14.83
CA LEU A 231 23.31 -5.04 -15.12
C LEU A 231 24.20 -3.91 -14.60
N ALA A 232 24.72 -4.02 -13.37
CA ALA A 232 25.60 -3.03 -12.77
C ALA A 232 26.87 -2.81 -13.61
N ASP A 233 27.49 -3.90 -14.08
CA ASP A 233 28.67 -3.83 -14.94
C ASP A 233 28.34 -3.22 -16.31
N ALA A 234 27.20 -3.57 -16.89
CA ALA A 234 26.75 -3.02 -18.17
C ALA A 234 26.49 -1.50 -18.10
N VAL A 235 25.80 -1.01 -17.07
CA VAL A 235 25.52 0.43 -16.92
C VAL A 235 26.80 1.23 -16.63
N ARG A 236 27.72 0.68 -15.82
CA ARG A 236 29.04 1.29 -15.54
C ARG A 236 29.94 1.33 -16.77
N GLY A 237 29.85 0.33 -17.65
CA GLY A 237 30.54 0.32 -18.94
C GLY A 237 30.04 1.40 -19.90
N LYS A 238 28.75 1.77 -19.81
CA LYS A 238 28.13 2.82 -20.64
C LYS A 238 28.33 4.23 -20.08
N ARG A 239 28.13 4.42 -18.77
CA ARG A 239 28.32 5.69 -18.08
C ARG A 239 29.28 5.50 -16.90
N ARG A 240 30.53 5.91 -17.10
CA ARG A 240 31.55 5.86 -16.06
C ARG A 240 31.13 6.76 -14.89
N GLY A 241 31.11 6.21 -13.67
CA GLY A 241 30.74 6.94 -12.46
C GLY A 241 29.27 6.84 -12.05
N ILE A 242 28.41 6.14 -12.82
CA ILE A 242 27.03 5.90 -12.38
C ILE A 242 27.03 5.04 -11.10
N PRO A 243 26.44 5.51 -9.99
CA PRO A 243 26.38 4.75 -8.76
C PRO A 243 25.29 3.67 -8.88
N VAL A 244 25.60 2.47 -8.39
CA VAL A 244 24.69 1.31 -8.43
C VAL A 244 24.54 0.70 -7.04
N LEU A 245 23.29 0.46 -6.64
CA LEU A 245 22.89 -0.19 -5.39
C LEU A 245 22.21 -1.52 -5.70
N LEU A 246 22.76 -2.60 -5.15
CA LEU A 246 22.15 -3.92 -5.23
C LEU A 246 21.19 -4.16 -4.07
N MET A 247 19.98 -4.60 -4.36
CA MET A 247 19.00 -5.04 -3.36
C MET A 247 19.01 -6.57 -3.35
N SER A 248 19.27 -7.20 -2.20
CA SER A 248 19.38 -8.67 -2.15
C SER A 248 18.89 -9.22 -0.81
N GLY A 249 18.25 -10.39 -0.83
CA GLY A 249 17.86 -11.11 0.39
C GLY A 249 19.02 -11.76 1.16
N LEU A 250 20.19 -11.89 0.53
CA LEU A 250 21.42 -12.41 1.13
C LEU A 250 22.61 -11.53 0.76
N VAL A 251 23.61 -11.41 1.65
CA VAL A 251 24.84 -10.69 1.32
C VAL A 251 25.55 -11.40 0.18
N ASP A 252 25.79 -10.71 -0.93
CA ASP A 252 26.53 -11.25 -2.06
C ASP A 252 28.01 -10.85 -1.96
N GLU A 253 28.88 -11.84 -1.70
CA GLU A 253 30.33 -11.63 -1.57
C GLU A 253 30.96 -11.10 -2.87
N ASN A 254 30.38 -11.37 -4.04
CA ASN A 254 30.89 -10.88 -5.32
C ASN A 254 30.59 -9.40 -5.50
N ALA A 255 29.40 -8.96 -5.10
CA ALA A 255 29.07 -7.54 -5.08
C ALA A 255 29.96 -6.74 -4.12
N GLN A 256 30.38 -7.34 -3.00
CA GLN A 256 31.32 -6.71 -2.07
C GLN A 256 32.73 -6.58 -2.68
N LYS A 257 33.19 -7.58 -3.43
CA LYS A 257 34.47 -7.52 -4.18
C LYS A 257 34.45 -6.48 -5.30
N SER A 258 33.30 -6.25 -5.93
CA SER A 258 33.09 -5.24 -6.97
C SER A 258 32.85 -3.82 -6.42
N GLY A 259 32.93 -3.63 -5.10
CA GLY A 259 32.76 -2.33 -4.45
C GLY A 259 31.34 -1.75 -4.62
N LEU A 260 30.34 -2.59 -4.84
CA LEU A 260 28.94 -2.18 -4.97
C LEU A 260 28.30 -1.99 -3.60
N LEU A 261 27.48 -0.94 -3.48
CA LEU A 261 26.62 -0.79 -2.32
C LEU A 261 25.55 -1.89 -2.33
N GLN A 262 25.22 -2.41 -1.17
CA GLN A 262 24.19 -3.44 -1.00
C GLN A 262 23.16 -2.99 0.04
N LEU A 263 21.90 -3.29 -0.23
CA LEU A 263 20.77 -3.14 0.68
C LEU A 263 20.09 -4.50 0.87
N ALA A 264 20.10 -4.99 2.11
CA ALA A 264 19.52 -6.28 2.45
C ALA A 264 17.98 -6.21 2.48
N LYS A 265 17.31 -7.08 1.71
CA LYS A 265 15.86 -7.30 1.78
C LYS A 265 15.52 -8.23 2.97
N PRO A 266 14.43 -8.00 3.73
CA PRO A 266 13.54 -6.85 3.64
C PRO A 266 14.12 -5.59 4.31
N PHE A 267 13.85 -4.42 3.74
CA PHE A 267 14.30 -3.12 4.25
C PHE A 267 13.12 -2.20 4.55
N ARG A 268 13.30 -1.29 5.51
CA ARG A 268 12.35 -0.20 5.82
C ARG A 268 12.74 1.09 5.10
N GLN A 269 11.80 2.01 4.94
CA GLN A 269 12.02 3.32 4.30
C GLN A 269 13.23 4.09 4.85
N ALA A 270 13.49 4.02 6.15
CA ALA A 270 14.67 4.66 6.76
C ALA A 270 16.01 4.06 6.29
N GLN A 271 16.05 2.74 6.06
CA GLN A 271 17.23 2.06 5.52
C GLN A 271 17.43 2.40 4.04
N LEU A 272 16.33 2.41 3.27
CA LEU A 272 16.34 2.85 1.88
C LEU A 272 16.84 4.30 1.74
N ALA A 273 16.31 5.22 2.55
CA ALA A 273 16.72 6.63 2.55
C ALA A 273 18.22 6.79 2.81
N SER A 274 18.75 6.05 3.78
CA SER A 274 20.17 6.08 4.13
C SER A 274 21.04 5.53 3.00
N SER A 275 20.63 4.43 2.36
CA SER A 275 21.36 3.80 1.25
C SER A 275 21.35 4.65 -0.02
N VAL A 276 20.22 5.26 -0.38
CA VAL A 276 20.14 6.14 -1.56
C VAL A 276 20.92 7.43 -1.34
N ALA A 277 20.87 8.01 -0.14
CA ALA A 277 21.70 9.16 0.20
C ALA A 277 23.20 8.83 0.19
N ALA A 278 23.60 7.59 0.50
CA ALA A 278 24.98 7.14 0.36
C ALA A 278 25.38 6.93 -1.11
N LEU A 279 24.48 6.33 -1.89
CA LEU A 279 24.62 6.05 -3.33
C LEU A 279 24.93 7.32 -4.12
N LEU A 280 24.12 8.36 -3.93
CA LEU A 280 24.24 9.62 -4.67
C LEU A 280 25.35 10.54 -4.14
N ARG A 281 25.89 10.29 -2.93
CA ARG A 281 27.10 10.96 -2.46
C ARG A 281 28.36 10.41 -3.13
N THR A 282 28.37 9.13 -3.50
CA THR A 282 29.56 8.50 -4.10
C THR A 282 29.84 9.02 -5.52
N SER A 283 28.83 9.55 -6.21
CA SER A 283 28.95 10.16 -7.53
C SER A 283 29.39 11.62 -7.53
N GLN A 284 29.32 12.33 -6.40
CA GLN A 284 29.78 13.73 -6.31
C GLN A 284 31.27 13.87 -5.97
N ASP A 285 31.89 12.82 -5.44
CA ASP A 285 33.30 12.80 -5.02
C ASP A 285 34.26 12.09 -6.02
N SER A 286 33.77 11.64 -7.18
CA SER A 286 34.55 10.91 -8.22
C SER A 286 34.59 11.65 -9.56
#